data_AF-A0A2G3A6B9-F1
#
_entry.id   AF-A0A2G3A6B9-F1
#
_cell.length_a   1.000
_cell.length_b   1.000
_cell.length_c   1.000
_cell.angle_alpha   90.00
_cell.angle_beta   90.00
_cell.angle_gamma   90.00
#
_symmetry.space_group_name_H-M   'P 1'
#
loop_
_entity.id
_entity.type
_entity.pdbx_description
1 polymer ?
#
loop_
_entity_poly.entity_id
_entity_poly.type
_entity_poly.pdbx_seq_one_letter_code
_entity_poly.pdbx_strand_id
1 'polypeptide(L)'
;MLALEFLDLCYNNLSGEIPNSLEALVYLKYLNFSFNKLSGEIPTGGSFANATGQSFLSNHGLCGDSKYHVSPRIIKSQKGSKRKKTILVLYVLLGMGMLFNALALAYAFLRFLKKKKNSDQAGDFPVKGHEIISYYELEQPTGGFDENNLLGNGSFRMVYKGMLKDGTLLSAKVFNMQLEDAFKSFDTECEMLCNLRHRNLTKVITSCSNLDI
;
A
#
# COMPACT_ATOMS: atom_id res chain seq x y z
N MET A 1 -26.27 23.79 59.34
CA MET A 1 -26.03 22.73 58.33
C MET A 1 -27.38 22.44 57.69
N LEU A 2 -27.52 22.63 56.38
CA LEU A 2 -28.74 22.28 55.66
C LEU A 2 -28.57 20.88 55.10
N ALA A 3 -29.50 19.98 55.39
CA ALA A 3 -29.49 18.60 54.95
C ALA A 3 -30.86 18.27 54.32
N LEU A 4 -30.84 17.59 53.18
CA LEU A 4 -32.06 17.15 52.52
C LEU A 4 -32.52 15.83 53.14
N GLU A 5 -33.69 15.85 53.80
CA GLU A 5 -34.27 14.66 54.43
C GLU A 5 -35.40 14.02 53.62
N PHE A 6 -36.09 14.81 52.79
CA PHE A 6 -37.25 14.39 52.02
C PHE A 6 -37.11 14.82 50.56
N LEU A 7 -37.20 13.87 49.64
CA LEU A 7 -37.17 14.11 48.19
C LEU A 7 -38.36 13.42 47.54
N ASP A 8 -39.43 14.18 47.31
CA ASP A 8 -40.59 13.69 46.58
C ASP A 8 -40.65 14.34 45.20
N LEU A 9 -40.47 13.52 44.16
CA LEU A 9 -40.55 13.90 42.75
C LEU A 9 -41.64 13.09 42.02
N CYS A 10 -42.58 12.48 42.76
CA CYS A 10 -43.61 11.66 42.13
C CYS A 10 -44.53 12.47 41.20
N TYR A 11 -45.15 11.80 40.22
CA TYR A 11 -46.10 12.40 39.28
C TYR A 11 -45.55 13.60 38.48
N ASN A 12 -44.33 13.46 37.98
CA ASN A 12 -43.74 14.43 37.08
C ASN A 12 -43.47 13.81 35.71
N ASN A 13 -42.98 14.62 34.78
CA ASN A 13 -42.60 14.18 33.44
C ASN A 13 -41.06 14.08 33.30
N LEU A 14 -40.36 13.78 34.40
CA LEU A 14 -38.90 13.68 34.42
C LEU A 14 -38.45 12.48 33.60
N SER A 15 -37.37 12.65 32.86
CA SER A 15 -36.78 11.62 32.00
C SER A 15 -35.26 11.60 32.16
N GLY A 16 -34.65 10.54 31.66
CA GLY A 16 -33.22 10.28 31.85
C GLY A 16 -32.93 9.43 33.08
N GLU A 17 -31.65 9.36 33.45
CA GLU A 17 -31.15 8.48 34.50
C GLU A 17 -31.21 9.14 35.88
N ILE A 18 -31.38 8.33 36.93
CA ILE A 18 -31.26 8.77 38.31
C ILE A 18 -29.76 8.93 38.62
N PRO A 19 -29.25 10.14 38.95
CA PRO A 19 -27.83 10.34 39.14
C PRO A 19 -27.29 9.61 40.37
N ASN A 20 -26.16 8.89 40.22
CA ASN A 20 -25.48 8.23 41.34
C ASN A 20 -25.00 9.21 42.43
N SER A 21 -24.86 10.50 42.12
CA SER A 21 -24.51 11.53 43.12
C SER A 21 -25.56 11.65 44.23
N LEU A 22 -26.81 11.24 44.00
CA LEU A 22 -27.85 11.23 45.02
C LEU A 22 -27.57 10.21 46.15
N GLU A 23 -26.70 9.24 45.93
CA GLU A 23 -26.24 8.31 46.99
C GLU A 23 -25.47 9.05 48.10
N ALA A 24 -24.88 10.21 47.81
CA ALA A 24 -24.13 11.01 48.79
C ALA A 24 -25.03 11.76 49.80
N LEU A 25 -26.35 11.75 49.61
CA LEU A 25 -27.32 12.40 50.50
C LEU A 25 -27.57 11.54 51.75
N VAL A 26 -26.59 11.47 52.65
CA VAL A 26 -26.59 10.58 53.83
C VAL A 26 -27.72 10.84 54.84
N TYR A 27 -28.34 12.02 54.81
CA TYR A 27 -29.45 12.38 55.68
C TYR A 27 -30.83 12.18 55.03
N LEU A 28 -30.89 11.72 53.78
CA LEU A 28 -32.15 11.53 53.06
C LEU A 28 -32.90 10.31 53.63
N LYS A 29 -34.07 10.57 54.22
CA LYS A 29 -34.91 9.57 54.89
C LYS A 29 -36.04 9.07 53.99
N TYR A 30 -36.51 9.92 53.08
CA TYR A 30 -37.61 9.60 52.17
C TYR A 30 -37.25 10.00 50.74
N LEU A 31 -37.49 9.10 49.80
CA LEU A 31 -37.36 9.36 48.37
C LEU A 31 -38.49 8.71 47.57
N ASN A 32 -39.05 9.45 46.63
CA ASN A 32 -40.09 8.95 45.74
C ASN A 32 -39.90 9.52 44.33
N PHE A 33 -39.67 8.63 43.37
CA PHE A 33 -39.48 8.93 41.95
C PHE A 33 -40.59 8.32 41.09
N SER A 34 -41.65 7.79 41.70
CA SER A 34 -42.72 7.09 41.00
C SER A 34 -43.46 7.99 39.99
N PHE A 35 -44.11 7.37 39.01
CA PHE A 35 -44.91 8.07 37.99
C PHE A 35 -44.12 9.15 37.24
N ASN A 36 -42.97 8.76 36.67
CA ASN A 36 -42.15 9.57 35.79
C ASN A 36 -41.81 8.80 34.50
N LYS A 37 -40.88 9.30 33.68
CA LYS A 37 -40.33 8.65 32.48
C LYS A 37 -38.83 8.36 32.64
N LEU A 38 -38.40 8.05 33.86
CA LEU A 38 -37.00 7.76 34.16
C LEU A 38 -36.57 6.43 33.54
N SER A 39 -35.29 6.35 33.21
CA SER A 39 -34.68 5.19 32.56
C SER A 39 -33.29 4.90 33.11
N GLY A 40 -32.72 3.76 32.74
CA GLY A 40 -31.38 3.37 33.19
C GLY A 40 -31.40 2.66 34.53
N GLU A 41 -30.26 2.62 35.20
CA GLU A 41 -30.10 1.82 36.40
C GLU A 41 -30.46 2.59 37.67
N ILE A 42 -31.17 1.95 38.59
CA ILE A 42 -31.43 2.51 39.93
C ILE A 42 -30.14 2.41 40.77
N PRO A 43 -29.64 3.54 41.34
CA PRO A 43 -28.51 3.53 42.26
C PRO A 43 -28.75 2.58 43.44
N THR A 44 -27.68 1.99 43.99
CA THR A 44 -27.79 0.96 45.04
C THR A 44 -27.23 1.43 46.38
N GLY A 45 -26.46 2.51 46.40
CA GLY A 45 -25.86 3.09 47.60
C GLY A 45 -26.74 4.11 48.32
N GLY A 46 -26.26 4.53 49.50
CA GLY A 46 -26.93 5.55 50.32
C GLY A 46 -28.38 5.22 50.65
N SER A 47 -29.26 6.22 50.56
CA SER A 47 -30.69 6.07 50.87
C SER A 47 -31.45 5.17 49.89
N PHE A 48 -30.90 4.89 48.70
CA PHE A 48 -31.49 3.93 47.76
C PHE A 48 -31.43 2.50 48.30
N ALA A 49 -30.43 2.17 49.14
CA ALA A 49 -30.34 0.86 49.77
C ALA A 49 -31.60 0.50 50.57
N ASN A 50 -32.23 1.50 51.19
CA ASN A 50 -33.43 1.39 52.01
C ASN A 50 -34.74 1.71 51.24
N ALA A 51 -34.66 2.09 49.97
CA ALA A 51 -35.82 2.39 49.17
C ALA A 51 -36.58 1.12 48.77
N THR A 52 -37.90 1.24 48.62
CA THR A 52 -38.77 0.14 48.17
C THR A 52 -39.10 0.30 46.69
N GLY A 53 -39.56 -0.78 46.04
CA GLY A 53 -40.00 -0.72 44.64
C GLY A 53 -41.14 0.30 44.38
N GLN A 54 -41.91 0.66 45.41
CA GLN A 54 -42.96 1.69 45.30
C GLN A 54 -42.39 3.05 44.92
N SER A 55 -41.19 3.40 45.42
CA SER A 55 -40.50 4.65 45.08
C SER A 55 -40.14 4.77 43.59
N PHE A 56 -40.24 3.70 42.81
CA PHE A 56 -39.86 3.66 41.39
C PHE A 56 -41.00 3.24 40.46
N LEU A 57 -42.21 3.09 41.01
CA LEU A 57 -43.38 2.62 40.27
C LEU A 57 -43.65 3.47 39.02
N SER A 58 -44.19 2.86 37.97
CA SER A 58 -44.56 3.55 36.72
C SER A 58 -43.40 4.26 36.00
N ASN A 59 -42.17 3.76 36.15
CA ASN A 59 -41.01 4.13 35.33
C ASN A 59 -40.52 2.93 34.52
N HIS A 60 -41.13 2.69 33.35
CA HIS A 60 -40.88 1.49 32.54
C HIS A 60 -39.45 1.34 32.01
N GLY A 61 -38.67 2.44 31.98
CA GLY A 61 -37.28 2.42 31.52
C GLY A 61 -36.26 2.05 32.59
N LEU A 62 -36.66 1.92 33.85
CA LEU A 62 -35.75 1.61 34.95
C LEU A 62 -35.39 0.12 34.98
N CYS A 63 -34.14 -0.15 35.35
CA CYS A 63 -33.61 -1.48 35.58
C CYS A 63 -32.74 -1.51 36.84
N GLY A 64 -32.48 -2.69 37.40
CA GLY A 64 -31.66 -2.80 38.61
C GLY A 64 -31.93 -4.05 39.42
N ASP A 65 -31.76 -3.92 40.74
CA ASP A 65 -31.99 -4.98 41.73
C ASP A 65 -33.47 -5.43 41.72
N SER A 66 -33.70 -6.73 41.88
CA SER A 66 -35.03 -7.33 41.88
C SER A 66 -35.91 -6.81 43.02
N LYS A 67 -35.32 -6.31 44.12
CA LYS A 67 -36.05 -5.70 45.24
C LYS A 67 -36.88 -4.48 44.84
N TYR A 68 -36.56 -3.84 43.72
CA TYR A 68 -37.31 -2.69 43.21
C TYR A 68 -38.46 -3.09 42.25
N HIS A 69 -38.67 -4.39 42.00
CA HIS A 69 -39.65 -4.89 41.03
C HIS A 69 -39.49 -4.30 39.60
N VAL A 70 -38.24 -4.03 39.21
CA VAL A 70 -37.88 -3.53 37.88
C VAL A 70 -37.21 -4.61 37.02
N SER A 71 -37.01 -4.31 35.74
CA SER A 71 -36.29 -5.23 34.84
C SER A 71 -34.85 -5.43 35.33
N PRO A 72 -34.26 -6.64 35.19
CA PRO A 72 -32.88 -6.88 35.61
C PRO A 72 -31.89 -6.00 34.84
N ARG A 73 -30.77 -5.64 35.48
CA ARG A 73 -29.65 -4.96 34.80
C ARG A 73 -29.20 -5.79 33.59
N ILE A 74 -29.50 -5.30 32.37
CA ILE A 74 -28.90 -5.88 31.16
C ILE A 74 -27.45 -5.40 31.13
N ILE A 75 -26.53 -6.23 31.62
CA ILE A 75 -25.11 -6.06 31.34
C ILE A 75 -24.98 -6.23 29.82
N LYS A 76 -25.02 -5.13 29.07
CA LYS A 76 -24.59 -5.13 27.67
C LYS A 76 -23.13 -5.53 27.71
N SER A 77 -22.87 -6.82 27.50
CA SER A 77 -21.52 -7.33 27.42
C SER A 77 -20.78 -6.52 26.37
N GLN A 78 -19.78 -5.73 26.78
CA GLN A 78 -18.87 -5.04 25.88
C GLN A 78 -18.16 -6.01 24.91
N LYS A 79 -18.30 -7.33 25.08
CA LYS A 79 -17.91 -8.35 24.09
C LYS A 79 -18.50 -8.06 22.70
N GLY A 80 -19.69 -7.45 22.60
CA GLY A 80 -20.28 -7.08 21.31
C GLY A 80 -19.50 -6.03 20.54
N SER A 81 -18.96 -5.00 21.21
CA SER A 81 -18.18 -3.93 20.56
C SER A 81 -16.79 -4.41 20.16
N LYS A 82 -16.11 -5.18 21.04
CA LYS A 82 -14.79 -5.76 20.72
C LYS A 82 -14.88 -6.76 19.57
N ARG A 83 -15.86 -7.68 19.57
CA ARG A 83 -16.07 -8.65 18.48
C ARG A 83 -16.40 -7.97 17.15
N LYS A 84 -17.24 -6.91 17.16
CA LYS A 84 -17.54 -6.11 15.96
C LYS A 84 -16.29 -5.38 15.43
N LYS A 85 -15.47 -4.78 16.30
CA LYS A 85 -14.20 -4.15 15.91
C LYS A 85 -13.21 -5.15 15.33
N THR A 86 -13.06 -6.33 15.94
CA THR A 86 -12.18 -7.39 15.43
C THR A 86 -12.63 -7.90 14.05
N ILE A 87 -13.93 -8.09 13.85
CA ILE A 87 -14.49 -8.49 12.55
C ILE A 87 -14.24 -7.41 11.48
N LEU A 88 -14.41 -6.13 11.81
CA LEU A 88 -14.14 -5.02 10.89
C LEU A 88 -12.66 -5.00 10.45
N VAL A 89 -11.73 -5.13 11.40
CA VAL A 89 -10.28 -5.16 11.10
C VAL A 89 -9.93 -6.33 10.18
N LEU A 90 -10.53 -7.50 10.39
CA LEU A 90 -10.33 -8.67 9.52
C LEU A 90 -10.76 -8.39 8.07
N TYR A 91 -11.92 -7.75 7.86
CA TYR A 91 -12.37 -7.38 6.51
C TYR A 91 -11.46 -6.35 5.84
N VAL A 92 -10.95 -5.37 6.60
CA VAL A 92 -10.01 -4.37 6.06
C VAL A 92 -8.70 -5.04 5.63
N LEU A 93 -8.17 -5.97 6.42
CA LEU A 93 -6.94 -6.70 6.08
C LEU A 93 -7.13 -7.60 4.85
N LEU A 94 -8.26 -8.30 4.76
CA LEU A 94 -8.60 -9.10 3.58
C LEU A 94 -8.76 -8.23 2.33
N GLY A 95 -9.40 -7.07 2.44
CA GLY A 95 -9.54 -6.09 1.36
C GLY A 95 -8.19 -5.58 0.85
N MET A 96 -7.29 -5.19 1.75
CA MET A 96 -5.93 -4.75 1.38
C MET A 96 -5.13 -5.88 0.71
N GLY A 97 -5.24 -7.11 1.21
CA GLY A 97 -4.58 -8.28 0.60
C GLY A 97 -5.08 -8.57 -0.82
N MET A 98 -6.39 -8.47 -1.06
CA MET A 98 -6.97 -8.65 -2.40
C MET A 98 -6.52 -7.55 -3.37
N LEU A 99 -6.48 -6.30 -2.92
CA LEU A 99 -6.01 -5.18 -3.74
C LEU A 99 -4.52 -5.33 -4.10
N PHE A 100 -3.68 -5.71 -3.13
CA PHE A 100 -2.26 -5.94 -3.38
C PHE A 100 -2.03 -7.07 -4.39
N ASN A 101 -2.75 -8.19 -4.26
CA ASN A 101 -2.67 -9.28 -5.24
C ASN A 101 -3.14 -8.86 -6.63
N ALA A 102 -4.23 -8.10 -6.73
CA ALA A 102 -4.73 -7.59 -8.01
C ALA A 102 -3.71 -6.65 -8.69
N LEU A 103 -3.07 -5.76 -7.92
CA LEU A 103 -2.02 -4.88 -8.43
C LEU A 103 -0.77 -5.66 -8.84
N ALA A 104 -0.36 -6.67 -8.07
CA ALA A 104 0.76 -7.53 -8.42
C ALA A 104 0.50 -8.34 -9.70
N LEU A 105 -0.70 -8.90 -9.85
CA LEU A 105 -1.13 -9.59 -11.07
C LEU A 105 -1.24 -8.65 -12.26
N ALA A 106 -1.80 -7.45 -12.08
CA ALA A 106 -1.86 -6.43 -13.13
C ALA A 106 -0.45 -5.99 -13.55
N TYR A 107 0.46 -5.80 -12.60
CA TYR A 107 1.85 -5.48 -12.88
C TYR A 107 2.58 -6.61 -13.61
N ALA A 108 2.39 -7.86 -13.17
CA ALA A 108 2.92 -9.04 -13.84
C ALA A 108 2.36 -9.16 -15.25
N PHE A 109 1.05 -8.95 -15.44
CA PHE A 109 0.40 -8.95 -16.74
C PHE A 109 0.93 -7.83 -17.64
N LEU A 110 1.11 -6.61 -17.14
CA LEU A 110 1.75 -5.52 -17.88
C LEU A 110 3.21 -5.84 -18.22
N ARG A 111 3.95 -6.54 -17.35
CA ARG A 111 5.28 -7.05 -17.65
C ARG A 111 5.25 -8.16 -18.70
N PHE A 112 4.27 -9.06 -18.68
CA PHE A 112 4.06 -10.06 -19.71
C PHE A 112 3.64 -9.44 -21.04
N LEU A 113 2.81 -8.39 -21.02
CA LEU A 113 2.45 -7.62 -22.21
C LEU A 113 3.63 -6.79 -22.72
N LYS A 114 4.51 -6.28 -21.87
CA LYS A 114 5.78 -5.67 -22.29
C LYS A 114 6.76 -6.71 -22.80
N LYS A 115 6.82 -7.91 -22.22
CA LYS A 115 7.64 -9.02 -22.72
C LYS A 115 7.11 -9.55 -24.05
N LYS A 116 5.80 -9.63 -24.20
CA LYS A 116 5.11 -9.98 -25.45
C LYS A 116 5.23 -8.87 -26.47
N LYS A 117 5.14 -7.59 -26.09
CA LYS A 117 5.47 -6.47 -26.96
C LYS A 117 6.96 -6.42 -27.28
N ASN A 118 7.85 -6.88 -26.41
CA ASN A 118 9.27 -7.09 -26.75
C ASN A 118 9.48 -8.37 -27.58
N SER A 119 8.51 -9.29 -27.60
CA SER A 119 8.48 -10.50 -28.43
C SER A 119 7.76 -10.28 -29.78
N ASP A 120 6.87 -9.28 -29.85
CA ASP A 120 6.03 -8.86 -31.00
C ASP A 120 6.48 -7.47 -31.53
N GLN A 121 7.51 -6.86 -30.92
CA GLN A 121 8.37 -5.79 -31.45
C GLN A 121 9.73 -6.35 -31.90
N ALA A 122 9.76 -7.61 -32.34
CA ALA A 122 9.96 -7.83 -33.76
C ALA A 122 8.56 -7.73 -34.41
N GLY A 123 8.01 -6.56 -34.70
CA GLY A 123 8.59 -5.56 -35.57
C GLY A 123 8.34 -5.92 -37.04
N ASP A 124 7.07 -6.11 -37.45
CA ASP A 124 6.67 -6.05 -38.86
C ASP A 124 6.10 -4.66 -39.17
N PHE A 125 7.02 -3.71 -39.38
CA PHE A 125 6.91 -2.71 -40.44
C PHE A 125 8.32 -2.57 -41.04
N PRO A 126 8.43 -2.53 -42.37
CA PRO A 126 9.63 -2.97 -43.07
C PRO A 126 10.75 -1.95 -42.92
N VAL A 127 11.68 -2.23 -42.02
CA VAL A 127 13.01 -1.63 -42.05
C VAL A 127 13.97 -2.74 -42.41
N LYS A 128 14.42 -2.71 -43.67
CA LYS A 128 15.55 -3.49 -44.20
C LYS A 128 16.62 -3.70 -43.14
N GLY A 129 17.08 -4.95 -43.07
CA GLY A 129 17.88 -5.50 -42.00
C GLY A 129 19.14 -4.73 -41.64
N HIS A 130 19.57 -4.95 -40.40
CA HIS A 130 20.99 -5.06 -40.11
C HIS A 130 21.19 -6.39 -39.39
N GLU A 131 21.76 -7.31 -40.14
CA GLU A 131 22.44 -8.53 -39.69
C GLU A 131 23.27 -8.20 -38.44
N ILE A 132 23.10 -8.96 -37.35
CA ILE A 132 23.99 -8.85 -36.20
C ILE A 132 25.34 -9.38 -36.67
N ILE A 133 26.24 -8.47 -37.06
CA ILE A 133 27.59 -8.79 -37.48
C ILE A 133 28.33 -9.42 -36.30
N SER A 134 28.81 -10.65 -36.46
CA SER A 134 29.56 -11.36 -35.43
C SER A 134 30.95 -10.74 -35.20
N TYR A 135 31.59 -10.99 -34.06
CA TYR A 135 32.96 -10.53 -33.78
C TYR A 135 33.92 -10.91 -34.91
N TYR A 136 33.87 -12.17 -35.36
CA TYR A 136 34.70 -12.70 -36.45
C TYR A 136 34.47 -11.98 -37.79
N GLU A 137 33.26 -11.48 -38.00
CA GLU A 137 32.89 -10.74 -39.21
C GLU A 137 33.33 -9.27 -39.17
N LEU A 138 33.72 -8.74 -38.00
CA LEU A 138 34.44 -7.46 -37.85
C LEU A 138 35.97 -7.65 -37.81
N GLU A 139 36.44 -8.77 -37.25
CA GLU A 139 37.86 -9.09 -37.11
C GLU A 139 38.52 -9.34 -38.47
N GLN A 140 37.89 -10.12 -39.36
CA GLN A 140 38.47 -10.41 -40.68
C GLN A 140 38.65 -9.16 -41.55
N PRO A 141 37.63 -8.29 -41.73
CA PRO A 141 37.78 -7.03 -42.47
C PRO A 141 38.83 -6.06 -41.95
N THR A 142 39.14 -6.11 -40.65
CA THR A 142 40.11 -5.21 -40.00
C THR A 142 41.51 -5.80 -39.94
N GLY A 143 41.73 -7.01 -40.48
CA GLY A 143 43.01 -7.71 -40.43
C GLY A 143 43.36 -8.19 -39.01
N GLY A 144 42.36 -8.50 -38.17
CA GLY A 144 42.60 -8.82 -36.76
C GLY A 144 42.93 -7.58 -35.92
N PHE A 145 42.38 -6.42 -36.27
CA PHE A 145 42.72 -5.14 -35.65
C PHE A 145 44.20 -4.75 -35.79
N ASP A 146 44.76 -4.98 -36.98
CA ASP A 146 46.15 -4.65 -37.33
C ASP A 146 46.42 -3.12 -37.25
N GLU A 147 47.60 -2.73 -36.78
CA GLU A 147 48.02 -1.34 -36.66
C GLU A 147 48.03 -0.60 -38.00
N ASN A 148 48.27 -1.31 -39.12
CA ASN A 148 48.22 -0.73 -40.47
C ASN A 148 46.82 -0.23 -40.84
N ASN A 149 45.78 -0.76 -40.19
CA ASN A 149 44.39 -0.35 -40.37
C ASN A 149 43.93 0.67 -39.32
N LEU A 150 44.80 1.11 -38.41
CA LEU A 150 44.45 2.07 -37.37
C LEU A 150 44.21 3.46 -37.96
N LEU A 151 42.98 3.95 -37.84
CA LEU A 151 42.58 5.31 -38.23
C LEU A 151 42.81 6.32 -37.11
N GLY A 152 42.80 5.89 -35.85
CA GLY A 152 43.05 6.79 -34.73
C GLY A 152 43.12 6.08 -33.38
N ASN A 153 44.00 6.60 -32.52
CA ASN A 153 44.20 6.13 -31.15
C ASN A 153 43.78 7.22 -30.16
N GLY A 154 42.96 6.86 -29.18
CA GLY A 154 42.58 7.71 -28.06
C GLY A 154 42.76 6.97 -26.74
N SER A 155 42.67 7.70 -25.61
CA SER A 155 42.99 7.19 -24.27
C SER A 155 42.35 5.84 -23.90
N PHE A 156 41.13 5.58 -24.36
CA PHE A 156 40.38 4.34 -24.06
C PHE A 156 39.76 3.70 -25.31
N ARG A 157 40.17 4.14 -26.51
CA ARG A 157 39.50 3.74 -27.76
C ARG A 157 40.45 3.74 -28.94
N MET A 158 40.33 2.72 -29.78
CA MET A 158 41.05 2.61 -31.04
C MET A 158 40.03 2.49 -32.17
N VAL A 159 40.28 3.18 -33.28
CA VAL A 159 39.39 3.15 -34.45
C VAL A 159 40.16 2.52 -35.60
N TYR A 160 39.63 1.44 -36.15
CA TYR A 160 40.21 0.69 -37.26
C TYR A 160 39.37 0.84 -38.52
N LYS A 161 40.03 0.81 -39.67
CA LYS A 161 39.40 0.70 -40.98
C LYS A 161 39.16 -0.77 -41.29
N GLY A 162 38.01 -1.08 -41.89
CA GLY A 162 37.74 -2.41 -42.45
C GLY A 162 36.93 -2.33 -43.74
N MET A 163 36.89 -3.45 -44.46
CA MET A 163 36.04 -3.63 -45.64
C MET A 163 35.29 -4.97 -45.54
N LEU A 164 33.96 -4.90 -45.50
CA LEU A 164 33.09 -6.07 -45.49
C LEU A 164 33.20 -6.86 -46.81
N LYS A 165 32.69 -8.09 -46.82
CA LYS A 165 32.71 -8.98 -48.01
C LYS A 165 31.94 -8.41 -49.20
N ASP A 166 30.98 -7.53 -48.96
CA ASP A 166 30.20 -6.82 -49.98
C ASP A 166 30.91 -5.56 -50.53
N GLY A 167 32.12 -5.25 -50.05
CA GLY A 167 32.90 -4.07 -50.43
C GLY A 167 32.59 -2.82 -49.61
N THR A 168 31.68 -2.89 -48.63
CA THR A 168 31.33 -1.75 -47.78
C THR A 168 32.49 -1.40 -46.84
N LEU A 169 32.95 -0.15 -46.92
CA LEU A 169 33.95 0.40 -45.99
C LEU A 169 33.33 0.70 -44.63
N LEU A 170 34.01 0.31 -43.56
CA LEU A 170 33.59 0.54 -42.18
C LEU A 170 34.71 1.11 -41.33
N SER A 171 34.32 1.78 -40.23
CA SER A 171 35.21 2.12 -39.13
C SER A 171 34.79 1.34 -37.88
N ALA A 172 35.62 0.43 -37.40
CA ALA A 172 35.41 -0.34 -36.18
C ALA A 172 36.03 0.40 -34.99
N LYS A 173 35.22 0.83 -34.03
CA LYS A 173 35.68 1.51 -32.82
C LYS A 173 35.73 0.52 -31.66
N VAL A 174 36.95 0.14 -31.27
CA VAL A 174 37.24 -0.81 -30.19
C VAL A 174 37.53 -0.04 -28.91
N PHE A 175 36.96 -0.47 -27.79
CA PHE A 175 37.17 0.15 -26.48
C PHE A 175 38.01 -0.78 -25.59
N ASN A 176 39.00 -0.23 -24.88
CA ASN A 176 39.85 -1.00 -23.97
C ASN A 176 39.20 -1.06 -22.57
N MET A 177 38.86 -2.27 -22.13
CA MET A 177 37.92 -2.57 -21.04
C MET A 177 38.58 -2.75 -19.65
N GLN A 178 39.67 -2.03 -19.35
CA GLN A 178 40.40 -2.20 -18.07
C GLN A 178 39.76 -1.52 -16.83
N LEU A 179 38.53 -1.01 -16.91
CA LEU A 179 37.85 -0.40 -15.75
C LEU A 179 36.43 -0.96 -15.58
N GLU A 180 36.25 -1.73 -14.51
CA GLU A 180 35.09 -2.59 -14.26
C GLU A 180 33.77 -1.83 -13.97
N ASP A 181 33.86 -0.55 -13.65
CA ASP A 181 32.69 0.30 -13.38
C ASP A 181 32.05 0.89 -14.65
N ALA A 182 32.67 0.74 -15.84
CA ALA A 182 32.14 1.29 -17.10
C ALA A 182 31.14 0.37 -17.82
N PHE A 183 31.02 -0.89 -17.39
CA PHE A 183 30.32 -1.95 -18.14
C PHE A 183 28.80 -1.77 -18.23
N LYS A 184 28.14 -1.41 -17.13
CA LYS A 184 26.68 -1.21 -17.15
C LYS A 184 26.25 0.02 -17.98
N SER A 185 27.10 1.04 -18.06
CA SER A 185 26.84 2.23 -18.87
C SER A 185 27.12 2.03 -20.35
N PHE A 186 28.11 1.20 -20.71
CA PHE A 186 28.57 1.08 -22.10
C PHE A 186 27.57 0.36 -23.02
N ASP A 187 27.01 -0.76 -22.59
CA ASP A 187 26.00 -1.49 -23.39
C ASP A 187 24.75 -0.62 -23.60
N THR A 188 24.35 0.10 -22.55
CA THR A 188 23.23 1.05 -22.59
C THR A 188 23.53 2.21 -23.55
N GLU A 189 24.75 2.76 -23.52
CA GLU A 189 25.16 3.85 -24.42
C GLU A 189 25.26 3.38 -25.88
N CYS A 190 25.79 2.18 -26.14
CA CYS A 190 25.86 1.59 -27.47
C CYS A 190 24.46 1.34 -28.05
N GLU A 191 23.53 0.80 -27.25
CA GLU A 191 22.14 0.61 -27.67
C GLU A 191 21.46 1.95 -27.99
N MET A 192 21.72 3.00 -27.20
CA MET A 192 21.23 4.35 -27.50
C MET A 192 21.83 4.90 -28.80
N LEU A 193 23.13 4.75 -29.04
CA LEU A 193 23.81 5.26 -30.23
C LEU A 193 23.37 4.55 -31.52
N CYS A 194 23.09 3.24 -31.48
CA CYS A 194 22.52 2.48 -32.61
C CYS A 194 21.13 2.99 -33.02
N ASN A 195 20.36 3.52 -32.07
CA ASN A 195 19.00 4.02 -32.30
C ASN A 195 18.96 5.51 -32.73
N LEU A 196 20.04 6.27 -32.53
CA LEU A 196 20.11 7.68 -32.96
C LEU A 196 20.24 7.78 -34.49
N ARG A 197 19.15 8.24 -35.13
CA ARG A 197 19.13 8.53 -36.57
C ARG A 197 18.98 10.03 -36.79
N HIS A 198 20.05 10.67 -37.25
CA HIS A 198 20.02 12.08 -37.61
C HIS A 198 20.88 12.35 -38.84
N ARG A 199 20.43 13.23 -39.73
CA ARG A 199 21.10 13.56 -41.01
C ARG A 199 22.54 14.09 -40.88
N ASN A 200 22.91 14.59 -39.70
CA ASN A 200 24.23 15.15 -39.40
C ASN A 200 25.03 14.32 -38.39
N LEU A 201 24.59 13.10 -38.06
CA LEU A 201 25.32 12.20 -37.15
C LEU A 201 25.74 10.95 -37.93
N THR A 202 26.97 10.49 -37.69
CA THR A 202 27.45 9.22 -38.23
C THR A 202 26.58 8.09 -37.71
N LYS A 203 26.00 7.32 -38.63
CA LYS A 203 25.16 6.17 -38.29
C LYS A 203 26.03 5.07 -37.69
N VAL A 204 25.70 4.63 -36.47
CA VAL A 204 26.24 3.39 -35.92
C VAL A 204 25.47 2.23 -36.54
N ILE A 205 26.19 1.28 -37.14
CA ILE A 205 25.60 0.16 -37.89
C ILE A 205 25.22 -0.98 -36.94
N THR A 206 26.13 -1.35 -36.03
CA THR A 206 25.97 -2.45 -35.08
C THR A 206 26.95 -2.29 -33.92
N SER A 207 26.71 -3.01 -32.82
CA SER A 207 27.61 -3.16 -31.69
C SER A 207 27.89 -4.65 -31.46
N CYS A 208 29.14 -5.00 -31.18
CA CYS A 208 29.54 -6.36 -30.85
C CYS A 208 30.32 -6.34 -29.53
N SER A 209 29.96 -7.23 -28.61
CA SER A 209 30.69 -7.50 -27.38
C SER A 209 31.13 -8.96 -27.40
N ASN A 210 32.41 -9.23 -27.15
CA ASN A 210 32.85 -10.60 -26.90
C ASN A 210 32.52 -10.93 -25.44
N LEU A 211 31.50 -11.76 -25.25
CA LEU A 211 31.03 -12.21 -23.93
C LEU A 211 31.44 -13.68 -23.72
N ASP A 212 32.62 -14.06 -24.20
CA ASP A 212 33.24 -15.35 -23.92
C ASP A 212 34.41 -15.14 -22.94
N ILE A 213 34.06 -15.09 -21.64
CA ILE A 213 34.68 -15.77 -20.48
C ILE A 213 33.67 -15.71 -19.32
#